data_AF-A0A7X8A4S7-F1
#
_entry.id   AF-A0A7X8A4S7-F1
#
_cell.length_a   1.000
_cell.length_b   1.000
_cell.length_c   1.000
_cell.angle_alpha   90.00
_cell.angle_beta   90.00
_cell.angle_gamma   90.00
#
_symmetry.space_group_name_H-M   'P 1'
#
loop_
_entity.id
_entity.type
_entity.pdbx_description
1 polymer ?
#
loop_
_entity_poly.entity_id
_entity_poly.type
_entity_poly.pdbx_seq_one_letter_code
_entity_poly.pdbx_strand_id
1 'polypeptide(L)'
;MNKFLLAVVSLTVLLICGLSLAQDIYVYPNKKLADPACGGLIEYRRYTLEEARSYQQGGSFEPYLTTAWSSEQRLTTDSNVYSPKAITYGDSIFCSYFSFIEYLPYYISSYNQGIDWNRRICLADTSYTFSYSNPELAKYGSNILMVSSIYNFQSQGFNLAYRKSVDNGLTWASLHSILPYYRLHQSEYSSMGFSGRTIFSSY
;
A
#
# COMPACT_ATOMS: atom_id res chain seq x y z
N MET A 1 11.29 -19.29 -41.58
CA MET A 1 11.39 -18.22 -40.57
C MET A 1 10.10 -17.40 -40.61
N ASN A 2 9.12 -17.73 -39.77
CA ASN A 2 7.77 -17.13 -39.75
C ASN A 2 7.62 -16.25 -38.50
N LYS A 3 7.61 -14.92 -38.66
CA LYS A 3 7.40 -13.94 -37.58
C LYS A 3 6.03 -13.27 -37.59
N PHE A 4 5.08 -13.76 -38.40
CA PHE A 4 3.79 -13.07 -38.60
C PHE A 4 2.60 -13.60 -37.77
N LEU A 5 2.78 -14.65 -36.96
CA LEU A 5 1.68 -15.24 -36.18
C LEU A 5 1.66 -14.84 -34.68
N LEU A 6 2.66 -14.11 -34.18
CA LEU A 6 2.74 -13.75 -32.76
C LEU A 6 2.06 -12.42 -32.38
N ALA A 7 1.61 -11.63 -33.36
CA ALA A 7 1.10 -10.28 -33.11
C ALA A 7 -0.41 -10.20 -32.83
N VAL A 8 -1.19 -11.25 -33.12
CA VAL A 8 -2.67 -11.21 -33.01
C VAL A 8 -3.18 -11.73 -31.66
N VAL A 9 -2.38 -12.50 -30.92
CA VAL A 9 -2.78 -12.99 -29.58
C VAL A 9 -2.55 -11.92 -28.49
N SER A 10 -1.62 -10.99 -28.70
CA SER A 10 -1.33 -9.92 -27.71
C SER A 10 -2.34 -8.76 -27.72
N LEU A 11 -3.16 -8.62 -28.78
CA LEU A 11 -4.11 -7.52 -28.89
C LEU A 11 -5.51 -7.87 -28.34
N THR A 12 -5.83 -9.16 -28.17
CA THR A 12 -7.15 -9.61 -27.69
C THR A 12 -7.23 -9.73 -26.15
N VAL A 13 -6.08 -9.82 -25.46
CA VAL A 13 -6.04 -9.80 -23.98
C VAL A 13 -6.17 -8.37 -23.42
N LEU A 14 -5.91 -7.34 -24.23
CA LEU A 14 -6.07 -5.95 -23.81
C LEU A 14 -7.50 -5.41 -23.86
N LEU A 15 -8.46 -6.14 -24.44
CA LEU A 15 -9.83 -5.67 -24.61
C LEU A 15 -10.87 -6.24 -23.64
N ILE A 16 -10.48 -7.14 -22.71
CA ILE A 16 -11.40 -7.75 -21.73
C ILE A 16 -11.26 -7.16 -20.32
N CYS A 17 -10.23 -6.35 -20.04
CA CYS A 17 -10.11 -5.61 -18.78
C CYS A 17 -10.78 -4.23 -18.89
N GLY A 18 -12.04 -4.19 -19.29
CA GLY A 18 -12.86 -2.99 -19.29
C GLY A 18 -13.35 -2.64 -17.88
N LEU A 19 -13.14 -1.38 -17.48
CA LEU A 19 -13.88 -0.66 -16.44
C LEU A 19 -13.62 -1.09 -14.98
N SER A 20 -12.37 -0.95 -14.55
CA SER A 20 -12.09 -0.54 -13.17
C SER A 20 -11.47 0.85 -13.25
N LEU A 21 -12.05 1.85 -12.58
CA LEU A 21 -11.48 3.19 -12.35
C LEU A 21 -10.24 3.10 -11.43
N ALA A 22 -9.30 2.22 -11.76
CA ALA A 22 -7.96 2.32 -11.22
C ALA A 22 -7.31 3.48 -11.97
N GLN A 23 -6.95 4.55 -11.25
CA GLN A 23 -6.05 5.55 -11.80
C GLN A 23 -4.76 4.80 -12.17
N ASP A 24 -4.50 4.67 -13.47
CA ASP A 24 -3.24 4.13 -13.96
C ASP A 24 -2.11 5.05 -13.49
N ILE A 25 -1.24 4.53 -12.62
CA ILE A 25 -0.04 5.24 -12.18
C ILE A 25 1.04 4.97 -13.22
N TYR A 26 1.37 5.96 -14.03
CA TYR A 26 2.48 5.87 -14.97
C TYR A 26 3.76 6.36 -14.30
N VAL A 27 4.76 5.48 -14.22
CA VAL A 27 6.10 5.81 -13.72
C VAL A 27 7.04 5.87 -14.92
N TYR A 28 7.49 7.08 -15.27
CA TYR A 28 8.51 7.26 -16.29
C TYR A 28 9.85 7.60 -15.63
N PRO A 29 10.95 6.89 -15.97
CA PRO A 29 12.27 7.33 -15.58
C PRO A 29 12.55 8.68 -16.25
N ASN A 30 12.88 9.70 -15.47
CA ASN A 30 13.32 10.97 -16.02
C ASN A 30 14.57 10.70 -16.87
N LYS A 31 14.53 11.14 -18.14
CA LYS A 31 15.63 10.95 -19.08
C LYS A 31 16.89 11.54 -18.46
N LYS A 32 17.90 10.68 -18.20
CA LYS A 32 19.23 11.00 -17.65
C LYS A 32 19.65 12.45 -17.92
N LEU A 33 19.51 13.32 -16.93
CA LEU A 33 20.41 14.46 -16.77
C LEU A 33 21.59 13.90 -15.97
N ALA A 34 22.56 13.33 -16.68
CA ALA A 34 23.78 12.84 -16.07
C ALA A 34 24.63 14.04 -15.66
N ASP A 35 24.48 14.50 -14.42
CA ASP A 35 25.57 15.18 -13.71
C ASP A 35 26.46 14.10 -13.09
N PRO A 36 27.72 13.94 -13.54
CA PRO A 36 28.63 12.92 -13.00
C PRO A 36 29.06 13.19 -11.55
N ALA A 37 28.83 14.40 -11.01
CA ALA A 37 29.30 14.80 -9.67
C ALA A 37 28.32 14.46 -8.55
N CYS A 38 27.03 14.30 -8.86
CA CYS A 38 26.00 13.98 -7.89
C CYS A 38 25.53 12.56 -8.12
N GLY A 39 25.94 11.61 -7.28
CA GLY A 39 25.51 10.21 -7.33
C GLY A 39 24.01 10.13 -7.60
N GLY A 40 23.65 9.60 -8.78
CA GLY A 40 22.36 9.83 -9.42
C GLY A 40 21.17 9.53 -8.50
N LEU A 41 20.48 10.58 -8.06
CA LEU A 41 19.18 10.47 -7.43
C LEU A 41 18.15 10.20 -8.54
N ILE A 42 17.51 9.04 -8.47
CA ILE A 42 16.35 8.74 -9.30
C ILE A 42 15.15 9.38 -8.59
N GLU A 43 14.72 10.54 -9.10
CA GLU A 43 13.47 11.15 -8.66
C GLU A 43 12.29 10.47 -9.35
N TYR A 44 11.36 9.95 -8.55
CA TYR A 44 10.10 9.39 -9.03
C TYR A 44 8.99 10.45 -8.90
N ARG A 45 8.29 10.74 -10.00
CA ARG A 45 7.17 11.68 -10.03
C ARG A 45 5.87 10.95 -10.37
N ARG A 46 4.78 11.35 -9.71
CA ARG A 46 3.41 10.95 -10.08
C ARG A 46 2.92 11.89 -11.18
N TYR A 47 2.44 11.32 -12.28
CA TYR A 47 1.79 12.06 -13.37
C TYR A 47 0.29 11.78 -13.33
N THR A 48 -0.52 12.80 -13.59
CA THR A 48 -1.90 12.62 -14.01
C THR A 48 -1.95 11.99 -15.41
N LEU A 49 -3.09 11.38 -15.77
CA LEU A 49 -3.28 10.77 -17.09
C LEU A 49 -3.13 11.80 -18.23
N GLU A 50 -3.55 13.04 -17.99
CA GLU A 50 -3.47 14.15 -18.95
C GLU A 50 -2.02 14.61 -19.15
N GLU A 51 -1.25 14.74 -18.08
CA GLU A 51 0.19 15.03 -18.15
C GLU A 51 0.96 13.92 -18.89
N ALA A 52 0.64 12.65 -18.64
CA ALA A 52 1.25 11.52 -19.32
C ALA A 52 0.95 11.49 -20.83
N ARG A 53 -0.28 11.86 -21.22
CA ARG A 53 -0.69 11.94 -22.64
C ARG A 53 -0.02 13.11 -23.38
N SER A 54 0.08 14.27 -22.72
CA SER A 54 0.76 15.45 -23.26
C SER A 54 2.24 15.16 -23.57
N TYR A 55 2.91 14.41 -22.68
CA TYR A 55 4.29 13.96 -22.87
C TYR A 55 4.47 13.11 -24.14
N GLN A 56 3.56 12.16 -24.39
CA GLN A 56 3.65 11.28 -25.56
C GLN A 56 3.46 12.01 -26.90
N GLN A 57 2.84 13.19 -26.90
CA GLN A 57 2.54 13.96 -28.11
C GLN A 57 3.62 15.03 -28.44
N GLY A 58 4.75 15.04 -27.73
CA GLY A 58 5.86 15.93 -28.04
C GLY A 58 5.66 17.39 -27.60
N GLY A 59 4.73 17.66 -26.68
CA GLY A 59 4.60 18.97 -26.05
C GLY A 59 5.86 19.35 -25.27
N SER A 60 6.34 20.60 -25.43
CA SER A 60 7.38 21.15 -24.56
C SER A 60 6.82 21.28 -23.15
N PHE A 61 7.44 20.58 -22.20
CA PHE A 61 7.11 20.66 -20.80
C PHE A 61 7.61 22.02 -20.30
N GLU A 62 6.71 22.99 -20.12
CA GLU A 62 6.94 24.06 -19.13
C GLU A 62 6.82 23.34 -17.80
N PRO A 63 7.93 23.06 -17.10
CA PRO A 63 7.81 22.37 -15.85
C PRO A 63 7.08 23.34 -14.94
N TYR A 64 5.90 22.95 -14.47
CA TYR A 64 5.35 23.49 -13.24
C TYR A 64 6.28 23.05 -12.08
N LEU A 65 7.52 23.56 -12.10
CA LEU A 65 8.32 23.94 -10.95
C LEU A 65 7.47 25.04 -10.32
N THR A 66 6.90 24.94 -9.13
CA THR A 66 7.45 24.42 -7.90
C THR A 66 6.27 24.34 -6.91
N THR A 67 5.51 23.25 -6.88
CA THR A 67 4.87 22.93 -5.60
C THR A 67 5.98 22.41 -4.70
N ALA A 68 6.59 23.34 -3.97
CA ALA A 68 7.49 23.00 -2.88
C ALA A 68 6.78 21.94 -2.02
N TRP A 69 7.52 20.92 -1.62
CA TRP A 69 7.02 19.97 -0.62
C TRP A 69 6.46 20.75 0.56
N SER A 70 5.31 20.31 1.08
CA SER A 70 4.84 20.83 2.36
C SER A 70 5.89 20.55 3.43
N SER A 71 5.87 21.31 4.52
CA SER A 71 6.64 20.96 5.70
C SER A 71 6.30 19.53 6.16
N GLU A 72 7.30 18.81 6.66
CA GLU A 72 7.10 17.49 7.23
C GLU A 72 6.09 17.55 8.38
N GLN A 73 5.10 16.66 8.36
CA GLN A 73 4.14 16.51 9.42
C GLN A 73 4.31 15.14 10.07
N ARG A 74 4.58 15.14 11.37
CA ARG A 74 4.62 13.91 12.16
C ARG A 74 3.19 13.41 12.42
N LEU A 75 2.90 12.18 12.02
CA LEU A 75 1.55 11.59 12.13
C LEU A 75 1.26 10.95 13.49
N THR A 76 2.29 10.66 14.28
CA THR A 76 2.17 9.91 15.54
C THR A 76 2.93 10.63 16.66
N THR A 77 2.44 10.55 17.89
CA THR A 77 3.19 11.02 19.07
C THR A 77 4.20 10.00 19.57
N ASP A 78 4.03 8.73 19.18
CA ASP A 78 4.88 7.62 19.57
C ASP A 78 6.32 7.85 19.07
N SER A 79 7.31 7.79 19.96
CA SER A 79 8.72 7.96 19.64
C SER A 79 9.35 6.74 18.96
N ASN A 80 8.64 5.60 18.94
CA ASN A 80 9.17 4.37 18.39
C ASN A 80 8.11 3.60 17.59
N VAL A 81 8.03 3.91 16.29
CA VAL A 81 7.11 3.28 15.33
C VAL A 81 7.91 2.50 14.28
N TYR A 82 7.42 1.31 13.93
CA TYR A 82 8.05 0.42 12.96
C TYR A 82 7.08 0.00 11.87
N SER A 83 7.65 -0.52 10.79
CA SER A 83 6.94 -1.11 9.67
C SER A 83 5.78 -0.25 9.16
N PRO A 84 5.99 1.07 8.91
CA PRO A 84 4.94 1.89 8.34
C PRO A 84 4.58 1.36 6.94
N LYS A 85 3.29 1.23 6.68
CA LYS A 85 2.74 0.94 5.36
C LYS A 85 1.70 2.01 5.04
N ALA A 86 1.70 2.47 3.80
CA ALA A 86 0.73 3.43 3.32
C ALA A 86 0.16 2.99 1.98
N ILE A 87 -1.14 3.16 1.80
CA ILE A 87 -1.83 3.00 0.51
C ILE A 87 -2.69 4.22 0.24
N THR A 88 -2.93 4.52 -1.03
CA THR A 88 -3.79 5.63 -1.46
C THR A 88 -4.96 5.11 -2.30
N TYR A 89 -6.09 5.80 -2.23
CA TYR A 89 -7.26 5.51 -3.07
C TYR A 89 -8.08 6.80 -3.25
N GLY A 90 -8.06 7.36 -4.47
CA GLY A 90 -8.57 8.71 -4.71
C GLY A 90 -7.80 9.74 -3.87
N ASP A 91 -8.54 10.61 -3.18
CA ASP A 91 -7.99 11.63 -2.27
C ASP A 91 -7.68 11.10 -0.86
N SER A 92 -7.87 9.80 -0.64
CA SER A 92 -7.68 9.19 0.67
C SER A 92 -6.31 8.55 0.82
N ILE A 93 -5.74 8.68 2.00
CA ILE A 93 -4.48 8.07 2.42
C ILE A 93 -4.77 7.19 3.64
N PHE A 94 -4.26 5.96 3.61
CA PHE A 94 -4.44 4.98 4.68
C PHE A 94 -3.08 4.49 5.12
N CYS A 95 -2.78 4.63 6.39
CA CYS A 95 -1.50 4.25 6.96
C CYS A 95 -1.70 3.23 8.08
N SER A 96 -0.84 2.22 8.11
CA SER A 96 -0.66 1.33 9.25
C SER A 96 0.77 1.38 9.75
N TYR A 97 0.95 1.10 11.03
CA TYR A 97 2.27 0.99 11.63
C TYR A 97 2.21 0.13 12.89
N PHE A 98 3.36 -0.31 13.37
CA PHE A 98 3.51 -0.98 14.65
C PHE A 98 4.09 -0.01 15.68
N SER A 99 3.41 0.16 16.82
CA SER A 99 3.96 0.91 17.95
C SER A 99 4.76 -0.02 18.85
N PHE A 100 6.06 0.24 19.01
CA PHE A 100 6.92 -0.58 19.88
C PHE A 100 6.76 -0.24 21.36
N ILE A 101 6.25 0.96 21.66
CA ILE A 101 5.95 1.36 23.04
C ILE A 101 4.79 0.51 23.56
N GLU A 102 3.77 0.34 22.74
CA GLU A 102 2.55 -0.34 23.14
C GLU A 102 2.50 -1.80 22.71
N TYR A 103 3.39 -2.22 21.80
CA TYR A 103 3.41 -3.52 21.13
C TYR A 103 2.11 -3.82 20.36
N LEU A 104 1.51 -2.79 19.74
CA LEU A 104 0.23 -2.90 19.03
C LEU A 104 0.30 -2.31 17.62
N PRO A 105 -0.44 -2.88 16.66
CA PRO A 105 -0.60 -2.33 15.33
C PRO A 105 -1.67 -1.23 15.35
N TYR A 106 -1.41 -0.19 14.58
CA TYR A 106 -2.24 0.99 14.51
C TYR A 106 -2.60 1.33 13.08
N TYR A 107 -3.77 1.94 12.91
CA TYR A 107 -4.27 2.50 11.67
C TYR A 107 -4.57 3.99 11.85
N ILE A 108 -4.26 4.78 10.84
CA ILE A 108 -4.66 6.17 10.70
C ILE A 108 -5.00 6.46 9.24
N SER A 109 -5.88 7.42 8.99
CA SER A 109 -6.32 7.75 7.64
C SER A 109 -6.54 9.24 7.46
N SER A 110 -6.45 9.69 6.22
CA SER A 110 -6.86 11.00 5.76
C SER A 110 -7.80 10.83 4.57
N TYR A 111 -8.82 11.68 4.47
CA TYR A 111 -9.77 11.73 3.34
C TYR A 111 -9.63 13.01 2.51
N ASN A 112 -8.61 13.83 2.80
CA ASN A 112 -8.36 15.12 2.17
C ASN A 112 -6.87 15.28 1.84
N GLN A 113 -6.28 14.27 1.20
CA GLN A 113 -4.90 14.28 0.69
C GLN A 113 -3.83 14.57 1.77
N GLY A 114 -4.10 14.20 3.02
CA GLY A 114 -3.16 14.38 4.13
C GLY A 114 -3.20 15.76 4.80
N ILE A 115 -4.18 16.62 4.46
CA ILE A 115 -4.39 17.91 5.14
C ILE A 115 -4.77 17.65 6.60
N ASP A 116 -5.77 16.80 6.84
CA ASP A 116 -6.19 16.38 8.17
C ASP A 116 -6.17 14.85 8.30
N TRP A 117 -5.95 14.38 9.52
CA TRP A 117 -5.86 12.96 9.85
C TRP A 117 -6.91 12.58 10.90
N ASN A 118 -7.59 11.48 10.64
CA ASN A 118 -8.54 10.91 11.59
C ASN A 118 -7.82 10.40 12.84
N ARG A 119 -8.61 10.13 13.88
CA ARG A 119 -8.12 9.48 15.09
C ARG A 119 -7.47 8.14 14.76
N ARG A 120 -6.33 7.87 15.41
CA ARG A 120 -5.66 6.57 15.44
C ARG A 120 -6.56 5.46 15.99
N ILE A 121 -6.62 4.33 15.30
CA ILE A 121 -7.37 3.12 15.68
C ILE A 121 -6.40 1.98 16.00
N CYS A 122 -6.50 1.41 17.20
CA CYS A 122 -5.77 0.19 17.55
C CYS A 122 -6.39 -1.00 16.82
N LEU A 123 -5.58 -1.78 16.12
CA LEU A 123 -6.04 -2.94 15.35
C LEU A 123 -5.81 -4.27 16.08
N ALA A 124 -5.19 -4.25 17.25
CA ALA A 124 -5.06 -5.43 18.10
C ALA A 124 -6.37 -5.77 18.80
N ASP A 125 -6.60 -7.06 19.03
CA ASP A 125 -7.51 -7.47 20.09
C ASP A 125 -6.80 -7.36 21.44
N THR A 126 -7.36 -6.59 22.38
CA THR A 126 -6.76 -6.41 23.71
C THR A 126 -6.96 -7.62 24.62
N SER A 127 -7.81 -8.58 24.24
CA SER A 127 -8.05 -9.79 25.04
C SER A 127 -7.01 -10.89 24.84
N TYR A 128 -6.16 -10.79 23.80
CA TYR A 128 -5.17 -11.81 23.50
C TYR A 128 -3.76 -11.26 23.62
N THR A 129 -2.90 -12.04 24.26
CA THR A 129 -1.45 -11.85 24.37
C THR A 129 -0.80 -12.06 23.00
N PHE A 130 -1.19 -11.34 21.95
CA PHE A 130 -0.55 -11.46 20.66
C PHE A 130 0.35 -10.27 20.42
N SER A 131 1.65 -10.50 20.20
CA SER A 131 2.52 -9.47 19.63
C SER A 131 2.22 -9.41 18.14
N TYR A 132 1.62 -8.31 17.70
CA TYR A 132 1.36 -8.08 16.29
C TYR A 132 2.60 -7.45 15.66
N SER A 133 2.94 -7.79 14.44
CA SER A 133 4.00 -7.10 13.70
C SER A 133 3.66 -7.02 12.22
N ASN A 134 4.35 -6.11 11.53
CA ASN A 134 4.32 -5.96 10.08
C ASN A 134 2.90 -5.80 9.50
N PRO A 135 2.11 -4.80 9.95
CA PRO A 135 0.76 -4.60 9.44
C PRO A 135 0.82 -4.09 8.00
N GLU A 136 0.18 -4.80 7.09
CA GLU A 136 0.04 -4.46 5.69
C GLU A 136 -1.40 -4.11 5.34
N LEU A 137 -1.60 -3.21 4.37
CA LEU A 137 -2.91 -2.72 3.96
C LEU A 137 -3.19 -3.02 2.49
N ALA A 138 -4.44 -3.37 2.19
CA ALA A 138 -4.99 -3.41 0.84
C ALA A 138 -6.40 -2.82 0.83
N LYS A 139 -6.79 -2.12 -0.25
CA LYS A 139 -8.10 -1.48 -0.36
C LYS A 139 -8.79 -1.82 -1.67
N TYR A 140 -10.10 -2.05 -1.60
CA TYR A 140 -10.98 -2.21 -2.76
C TYR A 140 -12.38 -1.66 -2.48
N GLY A 141 -12.77 -0.63 -3.24
CA GLY A 141 -14.01 0.12 -2.96
C GLY A 141 -14.01 0.65 -1.51
N SER A 142 -15.09 0.41 -0.76
CA SER A 142 -15.19 0.79 0.65
C SER A 142 -14.43 -0.15 1.61
N ASN A 143 -13.92 -1.28 1.12
CA ASN A 143 -13.31 -2.29 1.96
C ASN A 143 -11.82 -2.04 2.13
N ILE A 144 -11.31 -2.27 3.34
CA ILE A 144 -9.88 -2.27 3.63
C ILE A 144 -9.56 -3.60 4.32
N LEU A 145 -8.56 -4.31 3.82
CA LEU A 145 -7.97 -5.47 4.47
C LEU A 145 -6.68 -5.04 5.15
N MET A 146 -6.49 -5.46 6.40
CA MET A 146 -5.21 -5.43 7.07
C MET A 146 -4.76 -6.87 7.32
N VAL A 147 -3.51 -7.20 6.97
CA VAL A 147 -2.87 -8.46 7.35
C VAL A 147 -1.68 -8.15 8.24
N SER A 148 -1.50 -8.95 9.28
CA SER A 148 -0.37 -8.81 10.22
C SER A 148 0.09 -10.18 10.69
N SER A 149 1.38 -10.27 11.00
CA SER A 149 1.93 -11.38 11.78
C SER A 149 1.48 -11.24 13.23
N ILE A 150 1.06 -12.34 13.84
CA ILE A 150 0.65 -12.43 15.25
C ILE A 150 1.44 -13.52 15.95
N TYR A 151 2.05 -13.22 17.09
CA TYR A 151 2.72 -14.22 17.92
C TYR A 151 1.76 -14.82 18.94
N ASN A 152 1.51 -16.13 18.89
CA ASN A 152 0.68 -16.82 19.87
C ASN A 152 1.55 -17.48 20.95
N PHE A 153 1.47 -17.02 22.20
CA PHE A 153 2.22 -17.61 23.32
C PHE A 153 1.80 -19.04 23.67
N GLN A 154 0.51 -19.40 23.50
CA GLN A 154 0.05 -20.75 23.82
C GLN A 154 0.67 -21.79 22.88
N SER A 155 0.84 -21.42 21.61
CA SER A 155 1.41 -22.28 20.60
C SER A 155 2.88 -21.98 20.29
N GLN A 156 3.49 -20.99 20.97
CA GLN A 156 4.87 -20.53 20.79
C GLN A 156 5.29 -20.29 19.33
N GLY A 157 4.45 -19.60 18.55
CA GLY A 157 4.81 -19.32 17.16
C GLY A 157 4.04 -18.18 16.53
N PHE A 158 4.55 -17.73 15.38
CA PHE A 158 3.89 -16.74 14.55
C PHE A 158 2.80 -17.39 13.71
N ASN A 159 1.73 -16.64 13.51
CA ASN A 159 0.66 -16.93 12.56
C ASN A 159 0.35 -15.65 11.79
N LEU A 160 -0.29 -15.78 10.64
CA LEU A 160 -0.88 -14.63 9.97
C LEU A 160 -2.33 -14.48 10.38
N ALA A 161 -2.74 -13.24 10.57
CA ALA A 161 -4.12 -12.89 10.78
C ALA A 161 -4.51 -11.67 9.95
N TYR A 162 -5.80 -11.53 9.71
CA TYR A 162 -6.34 -10.39 9.02
C TYR A 162 -7.52 -9.78 9.75
N ARG A 163 -7.75 -8.50 9.49
CA ARG A 163 -8.99 -7.79 9.80
C ARG A 163 -9.50 -7.08 8.57
N LYS A 164 -10.81 -6.87 8.53
CA LYS A 164 -11.47 -6.19 7.44
C LYS A 164 -12.29 -5.03 7.96
N SER A 165 -12.18 -3.89 7.30
CA SER A 165 -13.15 -2.80 7.36
C SER A 165 -14.01 -2.82 6.11
N VAL A 166 -15.29 -2.46 6.25
CA VAL A 166 -16.27 -2.32 5.15
C VAL A 166 -16.72 -0.86 4.94
N ASP A 167 -16.23 0.05 5.77
CA ASP A 167 -16.66 1.44 5.90
C ASP A 167 -15.48 2.43 5.80
N ASN A 168 -14.55 2.15 4.88
CA ASN A 168 -13.32 2.94 4.66
C ASN A 168 -12.37 3.02 5.87
N GLY A 169 -12.42 2.04 6.77
CA GLY A 169 -11.54 1.96 7.94
C GLY A 169 -12.02 2.79 9.12
N LEU A 170 -13.30 3.20 9.13
CA LEU A 170 -13.92 3.81 10.30
C LEU A 170 -14.13 2.79 11.41
N THR A 171 -14.53 1.56 11.06
CA THR A 171 -14.63 0.42 11.97
C THR A 171 -13.94 -0.82 11.39
N TRP A 172 -13.55 -1.74 12.27
CA TRP A 172 -12.83 -2.96 11.92
C TRP A 172 -13.50 -4.17 12.55
N ALA A 173 -13.68 -5.22 11.76
CA ALA A 173 -14.14 -6.51 12.26
C ALA A 173 -13.12 -7.14 13.21
N SER A 174 -13.57 -8.20 13.91
CA SER A 174 -12.71 -9.05 14.74
C SER A 174 -11.55 -9.65 13.94
N LEU A 175 -10.48 -10.01 14.65
CA LEU A 175 -9.31 -10.65 14.07
C LEU A 175 -9.64 -12.06 13.59
N HIS A 176 -9.20 -12.41 12.38
CA HIS A 176 -9.33 -13.75 11.82
C HIS A 176 -7.94 -14.32 11.51
N SER A 177 -7.57 -15.42 12.16
CA SER A 177 -6.34 -16.18 11.85
C SER A 177 -6.46 -16.86 10.48
N ILE A 178 -5.40 -16.77 9.67
CA ILE A 178 -5.34 -17.37 8.33
C ILE A 178 -4.95 -18.85 8.42
N LEU A 179 -3.95 -19.18 9.24
CA LEU A 179 -3.50 -20.56 9.41
C LEU A 179 -4.15 -21.20 10.64
N PRO A 180 -4.49 -22.49 10.58
CA PRO A 180 -4.93 -23.21 11.76
C PRO A 180 -3.79 -23.33 12.78
N TYR A 181 -4.13 -23.16 14.06
CA TYR A 181 -3.21 -23.01 15.20
C TYR A 181 -2.14 -24.11 15.38
N TYR A 182 -2.26 -25.25 14.71
CA TYR A 182 -1.37 -26.41 14.84
C TYR A 182 -0.23 -26.46 13.80
N ARG A 183 -0.13 -25.51 12.87
CA ARG A 183 1.00 -25.43 11.92
C ARG A 183 1.79 -24.13 12.14
N LEU A 184 2.76 -24.22 13.03
CA LEU A 184 3.66 -23.14 13.37
C LEU A 184 4.64 -22.94 12.21
N HIS A 185 4.51 -21.83 11.51
CA HIS A 185 5.54 -21.35 10.60
C HIS A 185 6.20 -20.13 11.23
N GLN A 186 7.52 -20.03 11.13
CA GLN A 186 8.27 -18.80 11.48
C GLN A 186 8.07 -17.72 10.42
N SER A 187 6.83 -17.53 9.93
CA SER A 187 6.56 -16.43 9.00
C SER A 187 6.38 -15.16 9.80
N GLU A 188 7.46 -14.39 9.87
CA GLU A 188 7.46 -13.06 10.48
C GLU A 188 7.04 -12.00 9.46
N TYR A 189 7.17 -12.28 8.17
CA TYR A 189 7.00 -11.31 7.09
C TYR A 189 5.86 -11.74 6.16
N SER A 190 4.72 -11.08 6.27
CA SER A 190 3.70 -11.12 5.23
C SER A 190 4.03 -10.13 4.11
N SER A 191 3.72 -10.51 2.87
CA SER A 191 3.57 -9.54 1.78
C SER A 191 2.18 -9.68 1.15
N MET A 192 1.56 -8.56 0.79
CA MET A 192 0.27 -8.52 0.11
C MET A 192 0.39 -7.84 -1.25
N GLY A 193 -0.24 -8.45 -2.24
CA GLY A 193 -0.44 -7.89 -3.57
C GLY A 193 -1.93 -7.85 -3.92
N PHE A 194 -2.29 -6.99 -4.86
CA PHE A 194 -3.67 -6.85 -5.31
C PHE A 194 -3.78 -6.93 -6.83
N SER A 195 -4.82 -7.62 -7.31
CA SER A 195 -5.24 -7.57 -8.71
C SER A 195 -6.77 -7.61 -8.80
N GLY A 196 -7.38 -6.47 -9.14
CA GLY A 196 -8.82 -6.35 -9.39
C GLY A 196 -9.70 -6.50 -8.15
N ARG A 197 -10.11 -7.73 -7.80
CA ARG A 197 -10.84 -8.07 -6.56
C ARG A 197 -10.13 -9.15 -5.74
N THR A 198 -8.95 -9.56 -6.19
CA THR A 198 -8.18 -10.66 -5.61
C THR A 198 -7.04 -10.11 -4.80
N ILE A 199 -6.92 -10.60 -3.56
CA ILE A 199 -5.80 -10.32 -2.66
C ILE A 199 -4.88 -11.53 -2.70
N PHE A 200 -3.62 -11.30 -2.99
CA PHE A 200 -2.56 -12.29 -2.88
C PHE A 200 -1.80 -12.00 -1.60
N SER A 201 -1.56 -13.02 -0.79
CA SER A 201 -0.69 -12.90 0.38
C SER A 201 0.38 -13.97 0.31
N SER A 202 1.65 -13.58 0.50
CA SER A 202 2.75 -14.50 0.73
C SER A 202 3.20 -14.44 2.19
N TYR A 203 3.80 -15.53 2.66
CA TYR A 203 4.28 -15.71 4.02
C TYR A 203 5.52 -16.62 4.03
#